data_AF-A0A6M0STT3-F1
#
_entry.id   AF-A0A6M0STT3-F1
#
_cell.length_a   1.000
_cell.length_b   1.000
_cell.length_c   1.000
_cell.angle_alpha   90.00
_cell.angle_beta   90.00
_cell.angle_gamma   90.00
#
_symmetry.space_group_name_H-M   'P 1'
#
loop_
_entity.id
_entity.type
_entity.pdbx_description
1 polymer ?
#
loop_
_entity_poly.entity_id
_entity_poly.type
_entity_poly.pdbx_seq_one_letter_code
_entity_poly.pdbx_strand_id
1 'polypeptide(L)'
;MSNKVTLIYEDGKFSVCINEKLINEDKDLEKSLDRFKQVIRDNVVAKSTTWENIVESIKDIKNNELEINNEYKTLTFGFLKYFYNTGKIFYTKDNKMTQLMGGCELFNFVVQISVNGEIDNYEDFLEFCKEILENKSTYRVSESSLFVSNAGFNYGSAEYNFSSKKINKGASIDKCTFDEFKSYILDIIK
;
A
#
# COMPACT_ATOMS: atom_id res chain seq x y z
N MET A 1 -19.57 8.43 3.70
CA MET A 1 -19.99 8.84 5.06
C MET A 1 -18.89 9.73 5.63
N SER A 2 -19.25 10.88 6.21
CA SER A 2 -18.27 11.76 6.86
C SER A 2 -17.86 11.17 8.21
N ASN A 3 -16.57 11.10 8.51
CA ASN A 3 -16.08 10.65 9.81
C ASN A 3 -16.19 11.80 10.82
N LYS A 4 -16.84 11.57 11.96
CA LYS A 4 -16.86 12.50 13.09
C LYS A 4 -15.65 12.19 13.98
N VAL A 5 -14.70 13.11 14.05
CA VAL A 5 -13.54 13.03 14.96
C VAL A 5 -13.79 13.95 16.15
N THR A 6 -13.63 13.45 17.38
CA THR A 6 -13.82 14.22 18.62
C THR A 6 -12.61 14.12 19.52
N LEU A 7 -12.22 15.23 20.13
CA LEU A 7 -11.30 15.29 21.26
C LEU A 7 -12.13 15.64 22.50
N ILE A 8 -12.10 14.79 23.51
CA ILE A 8 -12.90 14.90 24.73
C ILE A 8 -11.93 15.01 25.91
N TYR A 9 -12.20 15.91 26.87
CA TYR A 9 -11.50 15.95 28.15
C TYR A 9 -12.47 15.58 29.26
N GLU A 10 -12.20 14.47 29.93
CA GLU A 10 -13.02 13.91 31.01
C GLU A 10 -12.10 13.17 31.99
N ASP A 11 -12.41 13.22 33.30
CA ASP A 11 -11.66 12.53 34.36
C ASP A 11 -10.13 12.75 34.34
N GLY A 12 -9.68 13.94 33.96
CA GLY A 12 -8.26 14.29 33.91
C GLY A 12 -7.50 13.68 32.73
N LYS A 13 -8.20 13.23 31.70
CA LYS A 13 -7.62 12.63 30.49
C LYS A 13 -8.25 13.19 29.22
N PHE A 14 -7.48 13.15 28.15
CA PHE A 14 -7.87 13.52 26.79
C PHE A 14 -8.08 12.26 25.96
N SER A 15 -9.26 12.12 25.37
CA SER A 15 -9.65 10.99 24.54
C SER A 15 -9.91 11.43 23.12
N VAL A 16 -9.27 10.78 22.14
CA VAL A 16 -9.53 10.98 20.70
C VAL A 16 -10.41 9.84 20.20
N CYS A 17 -11.57 10.16 19.64
CA CYS A 17 -12.51 9.18 19.11
C CYS A 17 -12.82 9.43 17.62
N ILE A 18 -13.10 8.35 16.89
CA ILE A 18 -13.67 8.39 15.53
C ILE A 18 -15.01 7.68 15.58
N ASN A 19 -16.10 8.37 15.20
CA ASN A 19 -17.47 7.84 15.25
C ASN A 19 -17.76 7.14 16.59
N GLU A 20 -17.41 7.82 17.69
CA GLU A 20 -17.59 7.36 19.07
C GLU A 20 -16.71 6.17 19.52
N LYS A 21 -15.87 5.60 18.63
CA LYS A 21 -14.86 4.59 18.99
C LYS A 21 -13.56 5.27 19.47
N LEU A 22 -13.10 4.92 20.66
CA LEU A 22 -11.85 5.41 21.25
C LEU A 22 -10.63 4.96 20.42
N ILE A 23 -9.77 5.89 20.03
CA ILE A 23 -8.54 5.65 19.27
C ILE A 23 -7.30 5.84 20.13
N ASN A 24 -7.36 6.78 21.07
CA ASN A 24 -6.24 7.13 21.94
C ASN A 24 -6.76 7.82 23.21
N GLU A 25 -6.06 7.61 24.32
CA GLU A 25 -6.27 8.30 25.59
C GLU A 25 -4.90 8.71 26.15
N ASP A 26 -4.74 9.97 26.57
CA ASP A 26 -3.50 10.50 27.18
C ASP A 26 -3.84 11.57 28.22
N LYS A 27 -2.91 11.89 29.12
CA LYS A 27 -3.03 13.01 30.07
C LYS A 27 -2.39 14.30 29.56
N ASP A 28 -1.53 14.19 28.55
CA ASP A 28 -0.81 15.30 27.94
C ASP A 28 -1.59 15.92 26.78
N LEU A 29 -1.99 17.18 26.94
CA LEU A 29 -2.77 17.91 25.95
C LEU A 29 -2.06 18.03 24.59
N GLU A 30 -0.75 18.29 24.58
CA GLU A 30 0.00 18.50 23.33
C GLU A 30 0.06 17.19 22.54
N LYS A 31 0.35 16.08 23.22
CA LYS A 31 0.32 14.75 22.59
C LYS A 31 -1.06 14.40 22.05
N SER A 32 -2.12 14.68 22.81
CA SER A 32 -3.49 14.43 22.36
C SER A 32 -3.90 15.32 21.20
N LEU A 33 -3.46 16.58 21.17
CA LEU A 33 -3.68 17.50 20.06
C LEU A 33 -2.95 17.05 18.79
N ASP A 34 -1.70 16.61 18.92
CA ASP A 34 -0.94 16.06 17.80
C ASP A 34 -1.61 14.81 17.25
N ARG A 35 -2.09 13.92 18.14
CA ARG A 35 -2.85 12.74 17.75
C ARG A 35 -4.16 13.10 17.08
N PHE A 36 -4.90 14.07 17.60
CA PHE A 36 -6.15 14.56 17.03
C PHE A 36 -5.94 15.17 15.63
N LYS A 37 -4.93 16.03 15.45
CA LYS A 37 -4.54 16.60 14.15
C LYS A 37 -4.16 15.50 13.16
N GLN A 38 -3.40 14.50 13.59
CA GLN A 38 -3.03 13.36 12.76
C GLN A 38 -4.28 12.58 12.32
N VAL A 39 -5.18 12.26 13.26
CA VAL A 39 -6.44 11.56 12.96
C VAL A 39 -7.29 12.36 11.99
N ILE A 40 -7.40 13.69 12.13
CA ILE A 40 -8.10 14.53 11.14
C ILE A 40 -7.43 14.39 9.77
N ARG A 41 -6.12 14.59 9.66
CA ARG A 41 -5.40 14.50 8.37
C ARG A 41 -5.60 13.15 7.70
N ASP A 42 -5.51 12.07 8.46
CA ASP A 42 -5.70 10.70 7.98
C ASP A 42 -7.14 10.45 7.50
N ASN A 43 -8.12 11.24 7.97
CA ASN A 43 -9.55 11.09 7.64
C ASN A 43 -10.11 12.17 6.69
N VAL A 44 -9.35 13.24 6.38
CA VAL A 44 -9.74 14.32 5.45
C VAL A 44 -9.65 13.89 3.99
N VAL A 45 -8.89 12.83 3.67
CA VAL A 45 -8.81 12.31 2.30
C VAL A 45 -10.15 11.68 1.94
N ALA A 46 -10.96 12.40 1.17
CA ALA A 46 -12.14 11.85 0.50
C ALA A 46 -11.68 10.66 -0.34
N LYS A 47 -11.95 9.45 0.15
CA LYS A 47 -11.60 8.24 -0.58
C LYS A 47 -12.56 8.11 -1.74
N SER A 48 -12.01 8.01 -2.95
CA SER A 48 -12.77 7.77 -4.18
C SER A 48 -13.56 6.45 -4.11
N THR A 49 -13.07 5.48 -3.33
CA THR A 49 -13.67 4.15 -3.18
C THR A 49 -14.06 3.88 -1.72
N THR A 50 -15.27 3.36 -1.51
CA THR A 50 -15.76 2.97 -0.18
C THR A 50 -15.14 1.66 0.30
N TRP A 51 -15.15 1.42 1.61
CA TRP A 51 -14.68 0.16 2.19
C TRP A 51 -15.44 -1.04 1.62
N GLU A 52 -16.76 -0.88 1.47
CA GLU A 52 -17.66 -1.92 0.99
C GLU A 52 -17.30 -2.31 -0.46
N ASN A 53 -17.01 -1.33 -1.32
CA ASN A 53 -16.57 -1.60 -2.70
C ASN A 53 -15.20 -2.30 -2.74
N ILE A 54 -14.29 -1.95 -1.83
CA ILE A 54 -12.99 -2.62 -1.72
C ILE A 54 -13.20 -4.09 -1.33
N VAL A 55 -13.97 -4.36 -0.28
CA VAL A 55 -14.26 -5.74 0.17
C VAL A 55 -14.93 -6.55 -0.94
N GLU A 56 -15.91 -5.96 -1.64
CA GLU A 56 -16.59 -6.61 -2.75
C GLU A 56 -15.62 -7.06 -3.86
N SER A 57 -14.55 -6.31 -4.10
CA SER A 57 -13.55 -6.64 -5.14
C SER A 57 -12.65 -7.84 -4.80
N ILE A 58 -12.60 -8.26 -3.53
CA ILE A 58 -11.66 -9.30 -3.07
C ILE A 58 -12.34 -10.43 -2.28
N LYS A 59 -13.60 -10.29 -1.87
CA LYS A 59 -14.28 -11.27 -0.99
C LYS A 59 -14.40 -12.67 -1.58
N ASP A 60 -14.45 -12.78 -2.90
CA ASP A 60 -14.62 -14.05 -3.62
C ASP A 60 -13.28 -14.77 -3.85
N ILE A 61 -12.16 -14.11 -3.54
CA ILE A 61 -10.82 -14.67 -3.65
C ILE A 61 -10.59 -15.65 -2.50
N LYS A 62 -10.51 -16.94 -2.84
CA LYS A 62 -10.22 -18.01 -1.87
C LYS A 62 -8.71 -18.18 -1.74
N ASN A 63 -8.09 -17.45 -0.81
CA ASN A 63 -6.68 -17.59 -0.47
C ASN A 63 -6.50 -17.53 1.06
N ASN A 64 -5.75 -18.49 1.63
CA ASN A 64 -5.55 -18.61 3.07
C ASN A 64 -4.69 -17.48 3.66
N GLU A 65 -3.91 -16.79 2.84
CA GLU A 65 -3.10 -15.64 3.25
C GLU A 65 -3.89 -14.33 3.24
N LEU A 66 -5.08 -14.31 2.64
CA LEU A 66 -5.95 -13.14 2.56
C LEU A 66 -6.87 -13.06 3.78
N GLU A 67 -6.78 -11.96 4.52
CA GLU A 67 -7.63 -11.65 5.67
C GLU A 67 -8.33 -10.30 5.46
N ILE A 68 -9.64 -10.28 5.70
CA ILE A 68 -10.46 -9.06 5.69
C ILE A 68 -10.91 -8.77 7.13
N ASN A 69 -10.40 -7.68 7.70
CA ASN A 69 -10.80 -7.23 9.03
C ASN A 69 -11.78 -6.05 8.94
N ASN A 70 -13.07 -6.35 9.04
CA ASN A 70 -14.13 -5.34 8.95
C ASN A 70 -14.18 -4.40 10.16
N GLU A 71 -13.72 -4.82 11.34
CA GLU A 71 -13.76 -4.01 12.55
C GLU A 71 -12.78 -2.83 12.49
N TYR A 72 -11.55 -3.10 12.02
CA TYR A 72 -10.49 -2.11 11.91
C TYR A 72 -10.35 -1.57 10.48
N LYS A 73 -11.13 -2.09 9.53
CA LYS A 73 -11.07 -1.78 8.10
C LYS A 73 -9.64 -1.93 7.56
N THR A 74 -9.09 -3.13 7.75
CA THR A 74 -7.76 -3.48 7.23
C THR A 74 -7.84 -4.73 6.36
N LEU A 75 -6.94 -4.80 5.38
CA LEU A 75 -6.71 -5.98 4.57
C LEU A 75 -5.30 -6.49 4.82
N THR A 76 -5.15 -7.81 4.92
CA THR A 76 -3.85 -8.47 5.05
C THR A 76 -3.72 -9.51 3.95
N PHE A 77 -2.57 -9.58 3.30
CA PHE A 77 -2.18 -10.66 2.38
C PHE A 77 -0.75 -11.08 2.73
N GLY A 78 -0.64 -12.09 3.59
CA GLY A 78 0.62 -12.49 4.24
C GLY A 78 1.37 -11.30 4.83
N PHE A 79 2.51 -10.91 4.27
CA PHE A 79 3.31 -9.76 4.74
C PHE A 79 2.86 -8.39 4.20
N LEU A 80 1.77 -8.30 3.44
CA LEU A 80 1.23 -7.04 2.94
C LEU A 80 0.01 -6.61 3.75
N LYS A 81 0.00 -5.36 4.23
CA LYS A 81 -1.11 -4.84 5.03
C LYS A 81 -1.59 -3.47 4.57
N TYR A 82 -2.87 -3.39 4.19
CA TYR A 82 -3.54 -2.14 3.81
C TYR A 82 -4.47 -1.66 4.93
N PHE A 83 -4.43 -0.35 5.20
CA PHE A 83 -5.27 0.31 6.19
C PHE A 83 -6.23 1.26 5.48
N TYR A 84 -7.52 0.91 5.47
CA TYR A 84 -8.53 1.74 4.82
C TYR A 84 -8.47 3.14 5.36
N ASN A 85 -8.51 3.34 6.68
CA ASN A 85 -8.62 4.67 7.29
C ASN A 85 -7.56 5.66 6.79
N THR A 86 -6.31 5.25 6.65
CA THR A 86 -5.21 6.11 6.18
C THR A 86 -4.95 6.02 4.68
N GLY A 87 -5.51 5.02 3.99
CA GLY A 87 -5.19 4.69 2.61
C GLY A 87 -3.77 4.13 2.41
N LYS A 88 -3.02 3.89 3.49
CA LYS A 88 -1.62 3.45 3.46
C LYS A 88 -1.52 1.93 3.36
N ILE A 89 -0.43 1.49 2.75
CA ILE A 89 -0.06 0.09 2.61
C ILE A 89 1.35 -0.13 3.14
N PHE A 90 1.57 -1.25 3.79
CA PHE A 90 2.82 -1.58 4.46
C PHE A 90 3.25 -3.00 4.14
N TYR A 91 4.56 -3.16 3.96
CA TYR A 91 5.23 -4.45 3.98
C TYR A 91 5.70 -4.73 5.42
N THR A 92 5.24 -5.84 5.99
CA THR A 92 5.34 -6.18 7.40
C THR A 92 6.18 -7.45 7.60
N LYS A 93 7.50 -7.36 7.44
CA LYS A 93 8.44 -8.47 7.63
C LYS A 93 9.44 -8.17 8.74
N ASP A 94 9.92 -9.21 9.44
CA ASP A 94 10.93 -9.12 10.50
C ASP A 94 10.59 -8.09 11.61
N ASN A 95 9.31 -8.05 12.03
CA ASN A 95 8.77 -7.09 13.00
C ASN A 95 8.94 -5.61 12.59
N LYS A 96 9.20 -5.33 11.31
CA LYS A 96 9.26 -3.97 10.76
C LYS A 96 8.04 -3.72 9.90
N MET A 97 7.50 -2.50 9.97
CA MET A 97 6.49 -2.02 9.04
C MET A 97 7.11 -0.97 8.12
N THR A 98 7.36 -1.34 6.87
CA THR A 98 7.87 -0.43 5.85
C THR A 98 6.71 0.07 5.01
N GLN A 99 6.50 1.40 4.97
CA GLN A 99 5.43 1.97 4.16
C GLN A 99 5.77 1.84 2.66
N LEU A 100 4.83 1.32 1.88
CA LEU A 100 4.92 1.22 0.42
C LEU A 100 4.05 2.30 -0.26
N MET A 101 4.24 2.50 -1.57
CA MET A 101 3.41 3.37 -2.42
C MET A 101 2.28 2.56 -3.10
N GLY A 102 1.15 3.21 -3.40
CA GLY A 102 0.06 2.63 -4.21
C GLY A 102 -1.20 2.20 -3.44
N GLY A 103 -1.19 2.25 -2.11
CA GLY A 103 -2.41 2.07 -1.29
C GLY A 103 -3.21 0.80 -1.66
N CYS A 104 -4.53 0.95 -1.85
CA CYS A 104 -5.40 -0.18 -2.19
C CYS A 104 -5.12 -0.75 -3.58
N GLU A 105 -4.64 0.05 -4.53
CA GLU A 105 -4.33 -0.40 -5.88
C GLU A 105 -3.17 -1.41 -5.84
N LEU A 106 -2.12 -1.11 -5.07
CA LEU A 106 -1.02 -2.05 -4.86
C LEU A 106 -1.50 -3.33 -4.15
N PHE A 107 -2.37 -3.20 -3.14
CA PHE A 107 -2.92 -4.36 -2.44
C PHE A 107 -3.62 -5.31 -3.41
N ASN A 108 -4.56 -4.77 -4.20
CA ASN A 108 -5.32 -5.55 -5.17
C ASN A 108 -4.41 -6.15 -6.24
N PHE A 109 -3.46 -5.38 -6.75
CA PHE A 109 -2.48 -5.84 -7.73
C PHE A 109 -1.73 -7.08 -7.23
N VAL A 110 -1.12 -7.01 -6.03
CA VAL A 110 -0.33 -8.11 -5.46
C VAL A 110 -1.19 -9.36 -5.27
N VAL A 111 -2.40 -9.21 -4.73
CA VAL A 111 -3.33 -10.35 -4.57
C VAL A 111 -3.64 -10.99 -5.93
N GLN A 112 -3.95 -10.19 -6.94
CA GLN A 112 -4.32 -10.68 -8.28
C GLN A 112 -3.17 -11.43 -8.96
N ILE A 113 -1.97 -10.82 -9.06
CA ILE A 113 -0.84 -11.47 -9.72
C ILE A 113 -0.41 -12.76 -9.00
N SER A 114 -0.60 -12.83 -7.67
CA SER A 114 -0.29 -14.02 -6.86
C SER A 114 -1.32 -15.13 -7.10
N VAL A 115 -2.61 -14.80 -7.03
CA VAL A 115 -3.71 -15.76 -7.19
C VAL A 115 -3.78 -16.30 -8.62
N ASN A 116 -3.45 -15.47 -9.61
CA ASN A 116 -3.40 -15.88 -11.02
C ASN A 116 -2.13 -16.67 -11.39
N GLY A 117 -1.18 -16.83 -10.46
CA GLY A 117 0.08 -17.53 -10.72
C GLY A 117 1.00 -16.78 -11.70
N GLU A 118 0.86 -15.45 -11.79
CA GLU A 118 1.72 -14.60 -12.62
C GLU A 118 3.04 -14.26 -11.91
N ILE A 119 3.08 -14.44 -10.60
CA ILE A 119 4.29 -14.37 -9.78
C ILE A 119 4.37 -15.56 -8.83
N ASP A 120 5.55 -16.18 -8.75
CA ASP A 120 5.77 -17.33 -7.87
C ASP A 120 5.99 -16.92 -6.41
N ASN A 121 6.65 -15.77 -6.20
CA ASN A 121 6.98 -15.23 -4.89
C ASN A 121 6.64 -13.74 -4.82
N TYR A 122 5.48 -13.40 -4.25
CA TYR A 122 5.09 -12.00 -4.10
C TYR A 122 5.93 -11.25 -3.06
N GLU A 123 6.56 -11.93 -2.10
CA GLU A 123 7.42 -11.26 -1.12
C GLU A 123 8.64 -10.63 -1.79
N ASP A 124 9.20 -11.30 -2.78
CA ASP A 124 10.31 -10.79 -3.58
C ASP A 124 9.90 -9.52 -4.36
N PHE A 125 8.67 -9.45 -4.85
CA PHE A 125 8.10 -8.22 -5.40
C PHE A 125 7.97 -7.11 -4.34
N LEU A 126 7.52 -7.42 -3.13
CA LEU A 126 7.41 -6.43 -2.04
C LEU A 126 8.78 -5.89 -1.60
N GLU A 127 9.79 -6.75 -1.53
CA GLU A 127 11.17 -6.35 -1.24
C GLU A 127 11.71 -5.43 -2.34
N PHE A 128 11.43 -5.75 -3.60
CA PHE A 128 11.79 -4.90 -4.72
C PHE A 128 11.10 -3.52 -4.69
N CYS A 129 9.80 -3.47 -4.37
CA CYS A 129 9.09 -2.19 -4.16
C CYS A 129 9.76 -1.36 -3.06
N LYS A 130 10.20 -1.99 -1.96
CA LYS A 130 10.95 -1.33 -0.90
C LYS A 130 12.30 -0.80 -1.41
N GLU A 131 13.09 -1.62 -2.12
CA GLU A 131 14.38 -1.19 -2.68
C GLU A 131 14.24 0.02 -3.63
N ILE A 132 13.19 0.07 -4.45
CA ILE A 132 12.92 1.23 -5.33
C ILE A 132 12.79 2.53 -4.51
N LEU A 133 12.05 2.48 -3.40
CA LEU A 133 11.82 3.65 -2.54
C LEU A 133 13.08 4.07 -1.79
N GLU A 134 13.87 3.10 -1.31
CA GLU A 134 15.16 3.35 -0.65
C GLU A 134 16.15 4.07 -1.59
N ASN A 135 16.08 3.78 -2.89
CA ASN A 135 16.85 4.44 -3.95
C ASN A 135 16.16 5.70 -4.52
N LYS A 136 15.27 6.33 -3.75
CA LYS A 136 14.59 7.60 -4.08
C LYS A 136 13.85 7.61 -5.42
N SER A 137 13.47 6.42 -5.91
CA SER A 137 12.67 6.24 -7.11
C SER A 137 11.22 5.99 -6.70
N THR A 138 10.29 6.12 -7.65
CA THR A 138 8.87 5.87 -7.39
C THR A 138 8.35 4.78 -8.31
N TYR A 139 7.20 4.23 -7.97
CA TYR A 139 6.53 3.27 -8.82
C TYR A 139 5.02 3.42 -8.74
N ARG A 140 4.33 2.89 -9.74
CA ARG A 140 2.87 2.70 -9.74
C ARG A 140 2.54 1.37 -10.39
N VAL A 141 1.35 0.86 -10.13
CA VAL A 141 0.84 -0.36 -10.74
C VAL A 141 -0.34 -0.05 -11.66
N SER A 142 -0.60 -0.93 -12.62
CA SER A 142 -1.87 -1.05 -13.34
C SER A 142 -2.42 -2.46 -13.12
N GLU A 143 -3.43 -2.87 -13.89
CA GLU A 143 -4.02 -4.21 -13.79
C GLU A 143 -3.00 -5.35 -13.92
N SER A 144 -1.99 -5.21 -14.79
CA SER A 144 -1.00 -6.26 -15.07
C SER A 144 0.45 -5.78 -15.14
N SER A 145 0.71 -4.50 -14.83
CA SER A 145 2.05 -3.94 -14.96
C SER A 145 2.53 -3.19 -13.73
N LEU A 146 3.85 -3.26 -13.49
CA LEU A 146 4.59 -2.37 -12.60
C LEU A 146 5.35 -1.34 -13.43
N PHE A 147 5.19 -0.06 -13.11
CA PHE A 147 5.94 1.04 -13.70
C PHE A 147 6.88 1.62 -12.66
N VAL A 148 8.17 1.67 -12.96
CA VAL A 148 9.19 2.30 -12.11
C VAL A 148 9.64 3.60 -12.78
N SER A 149 9.60 4.70 -12.02
CA SER A 149 9.89 6.05 -12.52
C SER A 149 11.18 6.59 -11.88
N ASN A 150 12.10 7.02 -12.74
CA ASN A 150 13.38 7.65 -12.38
C ASN A 150 13.90 8.42 -13.62
N ALA A 151 14.57 9.55 -13.40
CA ALA A 151 15.14 10.37 -14.47
C ALA A 151 16.23 9.64 -15.30
N GLY A 152 16.81 8.56 -14.79
CA GLY A 152 17.80 7.74 -15.48
C GLY A 152 17.22 6.83 -16.58
N PHE A 153 15.91 6.59 -16.61
CA PHE A 153 15.28 5.79 -17.67
C PHE A 153 14.97 6.62 -18.91
N ASN A 154 14.94 5.98 -20.08
CA ASN A 154 14.40 6.61 -21.28
C ASN A 154 12.93 6.99 -21.05
N TYR A 155 12.57 8.23 -21.37
CA TYR A 155 11.24 8.79 -21.10
C TYR A 155 10.84 8.75 -19.61
N GLY A 156 11.81 8.65 -18.70
CA GLY A 156 11.63 8.77 -17.26
C GLY A 156 10.98 7.56 -16.56
N SER A 157 10.72 6.45 -17.27
CA SER A 157 10.17 5.23 -16.66
C SER A 157 10.49 3.95 -17.43
N ALA A 158 10.37 2.83 -16.74
CA ALA A 158 10.37 1.49 -17.33
C ALA A 158 9.18 0.69 -16.76
N GLU A 159 8.60 -0.18 -17.59
CA GLU A 159 7.42 -0.98 -17.26
C GLU A 159 7.75 -2.46 -17.39
N TYR A 160 7.26 -3.27 -16.45
CA TYR A 160 7.18 -4.72 -16.60
C TYR A 160 5.73 -5.16 -16.57
N ASN A 161 5.33 -5.94 -17.58
CA ASN A 161 4.00 -6.51 -17.67
C ASN A 161 4.04 -8.01 -17.31
N PHE A 162 3.37 -8.38 -16.24
CA PHE A 162 3.39 -9.74 -15.66
C PHE A 162 2.70 -10.77 -16.57
N SER A 163 1.62 -10.39 -17.24
CA SER A 163 0.87 -11.28 -18.13
C SER A 163 1.64 -11.60 -19.43
N SER A 164 2.30 -10.61 -20.03
CA SER A 164 3.04 -10.77 -21.30
C SER A 164 4.52 -11.10 -21.13
N LYS A 165 5.06 -10.97 -19.91
CA LYS A 165 6.48 -11.17 -19.56
C LYS A 165 7.41 -10.31 -20.43
N LYS A 166 7.08 -9.03 -20.51
CA LYS A 166 7.81 -8.04 -21.29
C LYS A 166 8.21 -6.84 -20.46
N ILE A 167 9.41 -6.34 -20.71
CA ILE A 167 9.87 -5.04 -20.26
C ILE A 167 9.71 -4.02 -21.38
N ASN A 168 9.15 -2.86 -21.06
CA ASN A 168 9.22 -1.67 -21.89
C ASN A 168 10.24 -0.71 -21.28
N LYS A 169 11.34 -0.49 -22.00
CA LYS A 169 12.45 0.42 -21.63
C LYS A 169 12.28 1.81 -22.24
N GLY A 170 11.09 2.14 -22.72
CA GLY A 170 10.78 3.35 -23.47
C GLY A 170 11.15 3.28 -24.95
N ALA A 171 12.43 2.97 -25.25
CA ALA A 171 12.93 2.87 -26.62
C ALA A 171 12.78 1.46 -27.24
N SER A 172 12.63 0.43 -26.41
CA SER A 172 12.47 -0.96 -26.84
C SER A 172 11.48 -1.70 -25.94
N ILE A 173 10.91 -2.77 -26.49
CA ILE A 173 10.09 -3.72 -25.76
C ILE A 173 10.67 -5.11 -25.98
N ASP A 174 11.15 -5.73 -24.90
CA ASP A 174 11.83 -7.01 -24.93
C ASP A 174 11.08 -8.02 -24.05
N LYS A 175 11.13 -9.31 -24.40
CA LYS A 175 10.72 -10.36 -23.45
C LYS A 175 11.80 -10.49 -22.37
N CYS A 176 11.39 -10.59 -21.11
CA CYS A 176 12.29 -10.85 -20.00
C CYS A 176 11.54 -11.51 -18.85
N THR A 177 12.29 -12.06 -17.89
CA THR A 177 11.77 -12.47 -16.59
C THR A 177 11.62 -11.28 -15.65
N PHE A 178 10.92 -11.47 -14.53
CA PHE A 178 10.84 -10.45 -13.49
C PHE A 178 12.21 -10.20 -12.82
N ASP A 179 13.04 -11.23 -12.66
CA ASP A 179 14.41 -11.09 -12.13
C ASP A 179 15.32 -10.26 -13.04
N GLU A 180 15.22 -10.47 -14.35
CA GLU A 180 15.93 -9.65 -15.34
C GLU A 180 15.44 -8.19 -15.31
N PHE A 181 14.13 -7.98 -15.13
CA PHE A 181 13.56 -6.65 -14.95
C PHE A 181 14.11 -5.95 -13.69
N LYS A 182 14.09 -6.63 -12.52
CA LYS A 182 14.64 -6.09 -11.28
C LYS A 182 16.10 -5.69 -11.45
N SER A 183 16.91 -6.56 -12.06
CA SER A 183 18.33 -6.29 -12.29
C SER A 183 18.51 -5.02 -13.15
N TYR A 184 17.79 -4.91 -14.26
CA TYR A 184 17.82 -3.72 -15.11
C TYR A 184 17.43 -2.44 -14.37
N ILE A 185 16.39 -2.49 -13.52
CA ILE A 185 15.96 -1.33 -12.73
C ILE A 185 17.04 -0.93 -11.72
N LEU A 186 17.55 -1.90 -10.95
CA LEU A 186 18.53 -1.66 -9.89
C LEU A 186 19.86 -1.16 -10.43
N ASP A 187 20.29 -1.60 -11.61
CA ASP A 187 21.48 -1.11 -12.30
C ASP A 187 21.40 0.39 -12.67
N ILE A 188 20.19 0.94 -12.80
CA ILE A 188 19.96 2.34 -13.18
C ILE A 188 19.71 3.24 -11.97
N ILE A 189 19.06 2.74 -10.92
CA ILE A 189 18.64 3.55 -9.76
C ILE A 189 19.61 3.50 -8.57
N LYS A 190 20.53 2.54 -8.52
CA LYS A 190 21.61 2.47 -7.51
C LYS A 190 22.82 3.31 -7.95
#